data_AF-A0A914XEE3-F1
#
_entry.id   AF-A0A914XEE3-F1
#
_cell.length_a   1.000
_cell.length_b   1.000
_cell.length_c   1.000
_cell.angle_alpha   90.00
_cell.angle_beta   90.00
_cell.angle_gamma   90.00
#
_symmetry.space_group_name_H-M   'P 1'
#
loop_
_entity.id
_entity.type
_entity.pdbx_description
1 polymer ?
#
loop_
_entity_poly.entity_id
_entity_poly.type
_entity_poly.pdbx_seq_one_letter_code
_entity_poly.pdbx_strand_id
1 'polypeptide(L)'
;MISVRVKKENRNRVREPGDLRMRNSATDVLASVSLRLCKDLVAQSHFARTQDIRRGGRIQRIKCGVMFAVQKQPVPLPLQPEAEQDLAFDRDVFVSLALHSSLFAGLRMLLYVNATEYLPTTEAVGVRLTIHDKDDFPFPDTFGYSAPTGYVSSFGMKLRRMSRLPAPYGDCVIDGKTSEYIFQDYRYSTEGCYRSCFQDLVLRECNCGDPRFPVLKGREHCYVGDPVARRCLDSRLKQLGGVHSSFRCRCQQPCDQSVYSVSYSAAIWPSESLEIKLGSCEDTPAVCNDHYQEHGAMVEVFYEALNFEMFSESEAYGFVKLMADFGGQLGLWSGVSFLTCFEFLFLLIETLYMFGNHHHQLRKREKFVETQKRNML
;
A
#
# COMPACT_ATOMS: atom_id res chain seq x y z
N MET A 1 -15.98 -19.72 4.41
CA MET A 1 -16.70 -18.56 4.99
C MET A 1 -15.68 -17.77 5.80
N ILE A 2 -15.28 -16.57 5.35
CA ILE A 2 -14.25 -15.74 6.01
C ILE A 2 -14.96 -14.86 7.06
N SER A 3 -14.49 -14.85 8.30
CA SER A 3 -15.00 -13.96 9.34
C SER A 3 -14.09 -12.74 9.46
N VAL A 4 -14.64 -11.55 9.18
CA VAL A 4 -13.92 -10.28 9.30
C VAL A 4 -14.21 -9.68 10.67
N ARG A 5 -13.18 -9.49 11.49
CA ARG A 5 -13.31 -8.88 12.82
C ARG A 5 -12.80 -7.44 12.76
N VAL A 6 -13.65 -6.49 13.15
CA VAL A 6 -13.29 -5.06 13.26
C VAL A 6 -12.97 -4.77 14.73
N LYS A 7 -11.73 -4.41 15.03
CA LYS A 7 -11.33 -4.00 16.38
C LYS A 7 -10.97 -2.52 16.38
N LYS A 8 -11.65 -1.72 17.23
CA LYS A 8 -11.28 -0.34 17.52
C LYS A 8 -10.43 -0.33 18.79
N GLU A 9 -9.17 0.11 18.68
CA GLU A 9 -8.26 0.16 19.83
C GLU A 9 -8.02 1.63 20.23
N ASN A 10 -8.44 1.99 21.45
CA ASN A 10 -8.27 3.33 22.01
C ASN A 10 -6.96 3.39 22.81
N ARG A 11 -6.12 4.40 22.55
CA ARG A 11 -4.80 4.55 23.20
C ARG A 11 -4.89 5.22 24.58
N ASN A 12 -5.68 4.68 25.50
CA ASN A 12 -5.58 4.96 26.94
C ASN A 12 -5.29 3.64 27.67
N ARG A 13 -4.01 3.33 27.92
CA ARG A 13 -3.61 2.12 28.66
C ARG A 13 -3.53 2.38 30.17
N VAL A 14 -4.43 1.73 30.89
CA VAL A 14 -4.16 1.19 32.24
C VAL A 14 -3.16 0.03 32.07
N ARG A 15 -2.18 -0.06 32.97
CA ARG A 15 -1.12 -1.10 32.98
C ARG A 15 -1.55 -2.28 33.85
N GLU A 16 -1.35 -3.51 33.36
CA GLU A 16 -1.09 -4.70 34.20
C GLU A 16 0.09 -5.50 33.60
N PRO A 17 0.88 -6.23 34.42
CA PRO A 17 2.11 -6.87 33.98
C PRO A 17 1.93 -8.38 33.69
N GLY A 18 2.56 -8.90 32.64
CA GLY A 18 2.59 -10.34 32.37
C GLY A 18 3.04 -10.72 30.95
N ASP A 19 4.36 -10.77 30.76
CA ASP A 19 5.14 -11.67 29.88
C ASP A 19 4.77 -11.90 28.39
N LEU A 20 5.53 -11.23 27.51
CA LEU A 20 6.31 -11.76 26.36
C LEU A 20 6.64 -10.57 25.45
N ARG A 21 7.94 -10.38 25.17
CA ARG A 21 8.50 -9.25 24.40
C ARG A 21 7.88 -9.13 23.00
N MET A 22 6.76 -8.42 22.86
CA MET A 22 6.48 -7.63 21.66
C MET A 22 7.24 -6.32 21.79
N ARG A 23 8.07 -5.98 20.80
CA ARG A 23 8.59 -4.62 20.64
C ARG A 23 7.39 -3.67 20.64
N ASN A 24 7.23 -2.88 21.69
CA ASN A 24 6.25 -1.81 21.76
C ASN A 24 6.61 -0.76 20.71
N SER A 25 6.06 -0.88 19.51
CA SER A 25 6.16 0.17 18.51
C SER A 25 5.14 1.26 18.84
N ALA A 26 5.58 2.26 19.61
CA ALA A 26 4.93 3.56 19.63
C ALA A 26 5.17 4.35 18.31
N THR A 27 5.90 3.74 17.37
CA THR A 27 6.46 4.33 16.14
C THR A 27 5.76 3.87 14.85
N ASP A 28 4.66 3.11 14.91
CA ASP A 28 4.05 2.48 13.71
C ASP A 28 2.90 3.28 13.06
N VAL A 29 2.55 4.47 13.55
CA VAL A 29 1.51 5.33 12.95
C VAL A 29 2.19 6.49 12.23
N LEU A 30 2.76 6.21 11.05
CA LEU A 30 3.60 7.14 10.29
C LEU A 30 2.95 7.45 8.94
N ALA A 31 2.27 8.59 8.85
CA ALA A 31 1.75 9.10 7.58
C ALA A 31 2.77 10.06 6.95
N SER A 32 2.93 9.96 5.64
CA SER A 32 3.69 10.88 4.80
C SER A 32 2.74 11.60 3.85
N VAL A 33 2.99 12.89 3.61
CA VAL A 33 2.24 13.70 2.65
C VAL A 33 3.16 14.05 1.49
N SER A 34 2.79 13.59 0.30
CA SER A 34 3.48 13.91 -0.95
C SER A 34 2.61 14.83 -1.80
N LEU A 35 3.18 15.96 -2.21
CA LEU A 35 2.55 17.00 -3.00
C LEU A 35 3.07 16.95 -4.44
N ARG A 36 2.15 16.94 -5.40
CA ARG A 36 2.41 17.08 -6.83
C ARG A 36 1.85 18.42 -7.28
N LEU A 37 2.75 19.29 -7.73
CA LEU A 37 2.38 20.57 -8.34
C LEU A 37 2.23 20.34 -9.84
N CYS A 38 1.00 20.44 -10.36
CA CYS A 38 0.75 20.39 -11.80
C CYS A 38 1.38 21.63 -12.45
N LYS A 39 2.62 21.50 -12.92
CA LYS A 39 3.11 22.31 -14.04
C LYS A 39 2.94 21.44 -15.27
N ASP A 40 1.81 21.58 -15.95
CA ASP A 40 1.65 20.95 -17.25
C ASP A 40 2.67 21.60 -18.18
N LEU A 41 3.72 20.87 -18.54
CA LEU A 41 4.56 21.14 -19.70
C LEU A 41 4.16 20.08 -20.73
N VAL A 42 3.17 20.39 -21.56
CA VAL A 42 2.89 19.65 -22.78
C VAL A 42 4.20 19.50 -23.54
N ALA A 43 4.62 18.25 -23.70
CA ALA A 43 5.72 17.87 -24.58
C ALA A 43 5.37 18.19 -26.03
N GLN A 44 5.49 19.48 -26.40
CA GLN A 44 5.87 19.88 -27.74
C GLN A 44 7.36 20.22 -27.69
N SER A 45 8.14 19.31 -28.28
CA SER A 45 9.43 19.56 -28.92
C SER A 45 10.23 20.76 -28.39
N HIS A 46 11.22 20.53 -27.55
CA HIS A 46 12.62 20.90 -27.82
C HIS A 46 13.52 20.44 -26.67
N PHE A 47 14.33 19.42 -26.96
CA PHE A 47 15.74 19.32 -26.57
C PHE A 47 16.10 19.33 -25.06
N ALA A 48 16.46 18.16 -24.52
CA ALA A 48 17.31 18.05 -23.33
C ALA A 48 18.49 17.10 -23.61
N ARG A 49 19.64 17.66 -23.98
CA ARG A 49 20.97 17.21 -23.55
C ARG A 49 21.96 18.38 -23.69
N THR A 50 22.46 18.84 -22.56
CA THR A 50 23.73 19.57 -22.40
C THR A 50 24.11 20.52 -23.53
N GLN A 51 23.41 21.64 -23.62
CA GLN A 51 23.98 22.90 -24.08
C GLN A 51 23.58 24.00 -23.11
N ASP A 52 24.59 24.74 -22.64
CA ASP A 52 24.44 26.04 -22.01
C ASP A 52 23.60 26.96 -22.92
N ILE A 53 22.30 27.07 -22.64
CA ILE A 53 21.47 28.16 -23.16
C ILE A 53 21.16 29.07 -21.97
N ARG A 54 22.03 30.08 -21.79
CA ARG A 54 21.65 31.31 -21.09
C ARG A 54 20.50 31.97 -21.87
N ARG A 55 19.27 31.69 -21.49
CA ARG A 55 18.12 32.57 -21.76
C ARG A 55 17.44 32.89 -20.44
N GLY A 56 17.65 34.13 -19.98
CA GLY A 56 16.86 34.77 -18.91
C GLY A 56 17.01 34.13 -17.54
N GLY A 57 18.01 34.57 -16.77
CA GLY A 57 18.27 34.09 -15.42
C GLY A 57 17.11 34.32 -14.44
N ARG A 58 16.58 33.22 -13.90
CA ARG A 58 16.17 33.08 -12.49
C ARG A 58 16.05 31.59 -12.17
N ILE A 59 16.90 31.12 -11.26
CA ILE A 59 16.65 29.87 -10.54
C ILE A 59 15.40 30.14 -9.68
N GLN A 60 14.23 29.65 -10.09
CA GLN A 60 12.98 29.87 -9.37
C GLN A 60 12.99 29.02 -8.08
N ARG A 61 13.14 29.69 -6.93
CA ARG A 61 12.83 29.10 -5.62
C ARG A 61 11.32 29.14 -5.45
N ILE A 62 10.66 27.98 -5.37
CA ILE A 62 9.30 27.90 -4.85
C ILE A 62 9.37 28.40 -3.40
N LYS A 63 8.75 29.56 -3.12
CA LYS A 63 8.61 30.06 -1.75
C LYS A 63 7.41 29.36 -1.12
N CYS A 64 7.60 28.15 -0.61
CA CYS A 64 6.65 27.56 0.32
C CYS A 64 6.71 28.35 1.63
N GLY A 65 5.74 29.24 1.85
CA GLY A 65 5.54 29.86 3.15
C GLY A 65 4.91 28.83 4.08
N VAL A 66 5.73 28.01 4.74
CA VAL A 66 5.20 27.11 5.77
C VAL A 66 5.18 27.86 7.09
N MET A 67 3.98 28.18 7.60
CA MET A 67 3.84 28.63 8.98
C MET A 67 4.03 27.42 9.89
N PHE A 68 5.25 27.25 10.37
CA PHE A 68 5.66 26.22 11.31
C PHE A 68 5.71 26.77 12.75
N ALA A 69 5.42 25.91 13.73
CA ALA A 69 5.99 26.03 15.07
C ALA A 69 7.42 25.47 15.18
N VAL A 70 7.89 24.67 14.19
CA VAL A 70 9.30 24.20 14.05
C VAL A 70 9.71 24.11 12.57
N GLN A 71 10.72 24.87 12.18
CA GLN A 71 11.16 25.14 10.81
C GLN A 71 12.00 24.00 10.20
N LYS A 72 11.47 23.24 9.21
CA LYS A 72 12.29 22.35 8.34
C LYS A 72 11.78 22.30 6.88
N GLN A 73 12.71 22.19 5.93
CA GLN A 73 12.49 22.22 4.47
C GLN A 73 12.07 20.85 3.90
N PRO A 74 11.28 20.80 2.80
CA PRO A 74 10.91 19.56 2.10
C PRO A 74 12.12 18.89 1.42
N VAL A 75 12.02 17.57 1.20
CA VAL A 75 13.05 16.75 0.52
C VAL A 75 12.58 16.41 -0.90
N PRO A 76 13.41 16.59 -1.94
CA PRO A 76 13.04 16.23 -3.31
C PRO A 76 12.98 14.70 -3.51
N LEU A 77 11.92 14.21 -4.14
CA LEU A 77 11.77 12.81 -4.58
C LEU A 77 12.34 12.59 -6.00
N PRO A 78 12.61 11.33 -6.40
CA PRO A 78 12.93 11.00 -7.80
C PRO A 78 11.81 11.51 -8.72
N LEU A 79 12.17 12.39 -9.66
CA LEU A 79 11.25 13.01 -10.61
C LEU A 79 10.57 11.94 -11.49
N GLN A 80 9.23 11.97 -11.56
CA GLN A 80 8.52 11.33 -12.68
C GLN A 80 8.86 12.12 -13.98
N PRO A 81 8.97 11.50 -15.17
CA PRO A 81 9.40 12.19 -16.39
C PRO A 81 8.35 13.02 -17.14
N GLU A 82 7.22 13.31 -16.53
CA GLU A 82 6.50 14.57 -16.82
C GLU A 82 7.25 15.64 -16.02
N ALA A 83 7.67 16.76 -16.60
CA ALA A 83 8.51 17.76 -15.92
C ALA A 83 7.78 18.48 -14.77
N GLU A 84 7.46 17.75 -13.71
CA GLU A 84 6.71 18.12 -12.52
C GLU A 84 7.59 17.97 -11.29
N GLN A 85 7.51 18.95 -10.39
CA GLN A 85 8.25 18.93 -9.14
C GLN A 85 7.38 18.24 -8.08
N ASP A 86 7.63 16.95 -7.84
CA ASP A 86 7.08 16.26 -6.69
C ASP A 86 7.87 16.64 -5.42
N LEU A 87 7.14 17.08 -4.39
CA LEU A 87 7.68 17.43 -3.09
C LEU A 87 7.12 16.45 -2.05
N ALA A 88 8.00 15.68 -1.41
CA ALA A 88 7.62 14.92 -0.23
C ALA A 88 8.01 15.65 1.04
N PHE A 89 7.10 15.64 2.00
CA PHE A 89 7.38 16.08 3.36
C PHE A 89 7.68 14.85 4.22
N ASP A 90 8.94 14.77 4.67
CA ASP A 90 9.53 13.56 5.24
C ASP A 90 9.14 13.29 6.72
N ARG A 91 9.28 12.01 7.06
CA ARG A 91 9.10 11.21 8.27
C ARG A 91 9.30 11.90 9.62
N ASP A 92 10.25 12.83 9.74
CA ASP A 92 10.65 13.41 11.04
C ASP A 92 9.81 14.62 11.47
N VAL A 93 9.12 15.27 10.53
CA VAL A 93 8.35 16.50 10.81
C VAL A 93 6.94 16.17 11.30
N PHE A 94 6.32 15.13 10.75
CA PHE A 94 4.91 14.81 10.97
C PHE A 94 4.65 14.12 12.32
N VAL A 95 5.59 13.31 12.80
CA VAL A 95 5.47 12.54 14.06
C VAL A 95 5.48 13.43 15.29
N SER A 96 6.20 14.55 15.25
CA SER A 96 6.27 15.48 16.38
C SER A 96 4.97 16.25 16.63
N LEU A 97 4.08 16.36 15.63
CA LEU A 97 2.87 17.20 15.67
C LEU A 97 1.63 16.46 16.18
N ALA A 98 1.47 15.17 15.90
CA ALA A 98 0.23 14.42 16.12
C ALA A 98 0.02 13.88 17.56
N LEU A 99 0.31 14.68 18.60
CA LEU A 99 -0.01 14.32 19.99
C LEU A 99 -1.51 14.52 20.33
N HIS A 100 -2.23 15.31 19.54
CA HIS A 100 -3.66 15.59 19.71
C HIS A 100 -4.39 15.53 18.36
N SER A 101 -5.62 15.03 18.34
CA SER A 101 -6.50 15.11 17.17
C SER A 101 -7.14 16.50 17.12
N SER A 102 -6.44 17.48 16.54
CA SER A 102 -6.99 18.81 16.28
C SER A 102 -6.38 19.42 15.02
N LEU A 103 -7.11 20.35 14.41
CA LEU A 103 -6.65 21.11 13.24
C LEU A 103 -5.33 21.87 13.54
N PHE A 104 -5.15 22.30 14.80
CA PHE A 104 -3.97 23.04 15.26
C PHE A 104 -2.74 22.16 15.52
N ALA A 105 -2.94 20.86 15.71
CA ALA A 105 -1.87 19.86 15.88
C ALA A 105 -1.56 19.10 14.58
N GLY A 106 -2.18 19.50 13.46
CA GLY A 106 -1.95 18.95 12.13
C GLY A 106 -0.86 19.68 11.34
N LEU A 107 -0.70 19.28 10.08
CA LEU A 107 0.13 19.97 9.09
C LEU A 107 -0.70 21.07 8.42
N ARG A 108 -0.23 22.32 8.46
CA ARG A 108 -0.85 23.45 7.74
C ARG A 108 0.18 24.14 6.86
N MET A 109 -0.11 24.26 5.56
CA MET A 109 0.82 24.77 4.55
C MET A 109 0.14 25.75 3.62
N LEU A 110 0.76 26.91 3.40
CA LEU A 110 0.37 27.82 2.32
C LEU A 110 1.20 27.50 1.09
N LEU A 111 0.50 27.07 0.05
CA LEU A 111 1.06 26.76 -1.25
C LEU A 111 0.71 27.91 -2.19
N TYR A 112 1.70 28.37 -2.94
CA TYR A 112 1.53 29.40 -3.95
C TYR A 112 1.83 28.79 -5.31
N VAL A 113 0.83 28.78 -6.19
CA VAL A 113 0.93 28.32 -7.58
C VAL A 113 0.80 29.53 -8.49
N ASN A 114 1.69 29.62 -9.48
CA ASN A 114 1.61 30.70 -10.44
C ASN A 114 0.61 30.36 -11.55
N ALA A 115 -0.68 30.64 -11.35
CA ALA A 115 -1.76 30.32 -12.29
C ALA A 115 -1.53 30.89 -13.70
N THR A 116 -0.87 32.06 -13.81
CA THR A 116 -0.55 32.68 -15.10
C THR A 116 0.48 31.93 -15.94
N GLU A 117 1.29 31.06 -15.32
CA GLU A 117 2.28 30.21 -16.00
C GLU A 117 1.70 28.87 -16.49
N TYR A 118 0.42 28.58 -16.20
CA TYR A 118 -0.20 27.33 -16.61
C TYR A 118 -0.41 27.31 -18.12
N LEU A 119 -0.36 26.11 -18.71
CA LEU A 119 -0.68 25.97 -20.12
C LEU A 119 -2.16 26.23 -20.36
N PRO A 120 -2.53 26.80 -21.52
CA PRO A 120 -3.93 27.06 -21.85
C PRO A 120 -4.77 25.77 -22.02
N THR A 121 -4.13 24.61 -22.03
CA THR A 121 -4.77 23.29 -22.07
C THR A 121 -5.14 22.76 -20.69
N THR A 122 -4.67 23.39 -19.61
CA THR A 122 -4.94 22.92 -18.24
C THR A 122 -6.34 23.33 -17.80
N GLU A 123 -7.18 22.36 -17.45
CA GLU A 123 -8.60 22.61 -17.11
C GLU A 123 -8.83 23.16 -15.69
N ALA A 124 -7.89 22.92 -14.76
CA ALA A 124 -8.05 23.28 -13.35
C ALA A 124 -6.75 23.78 -12.71
N VAL A 125 -6.87 24.78 -11.84
CA VAL A 125 -5.76 25.36 -11.07
C VAL A 125 -5.83 24.87 -9.63
N GLY A 126 -4.69 24.38 -9.12
CA GLY A 126 -4.59 23.87 -7.76
C GLY A 126 -3.38 22.96 -7.57
N VAL A 127 -3.36 22.27 -6.43
CA VAL A 127 -2.31 21.32 -6.07
C VAL A 127 -2.92 19.95 -5.85
N ARG A 128 -2.24 18.90 -6.32
CA ARG A 128 -2.59 17.51 -5.98
C ARG A 128 -1.75 17.03 -4.81
N LEU A 129 -2.37 16.33 -3.87
CA LEU A 129 -1.68 15.78 -2.71
C LEU A 129 -2.09 14.35 -2.45
N THR A 130 -1.16 13.55 -1.94
CA THR A 130 -1.38 12.17 -1.53
C THR A 130 -0.95 11.97 -0.11
N ILE A 131 -1.76 11.22 0.63
CA ILE A 131 -1.45 10.81 2.00
C ILE A 131 -1.21 9.31 1.94
N HIS A 132 0.00 8.87 2.27
CA HIS A 132 0.41 7.48 2.16
C HIS A 132 1.32 7.08 3.34
N ASP A 133 1.56 5.78 3.49
CA ASP A 133 2.55 5.28 4.45
C ASP A 133 3.97 5.63 3.94
N LYS A 134 4.86 5.93 4.87
CA LYS A 134 6.27 6.29 4.61
C LYS A 134 7.03 5.30 3.72
N ASP A 135 6.69 4.01 3.78
CA ASP A 135 7.41 2.97 3.06
C ASP A 135 6.69 2.61 1.74
N ASP A 136 5.55 3.26 1.45
CA ASP A 136 4.77 3.09 0.21
C ASP A 136 5.13 4.19 -0.80
N PHE A 137 5.10 3.84 -2.09
CA PHE A 137 5.32 4.82 -3.15
C PHE A 137 4.07 5.70 -3.33
N PRO A 138 4.20 7.04 -3.38
CA PRO A 138 3.08 7.92 -3.64
C PRO A 138 2.60 7.80 -5.09
N PHE A 139 1.32 7.51 -5.30
CA PHE A 139 0.68 7.54 -6.63
C PHE A 139 -0.30 8.73 -6.74
N PRO A 140 0.19 9.97 -6.98
CA PRO A 140 -0.65 11.17 -7.04
C PRO A 140 -1.69 11.18 -8.15
N ASP A 141 -1.47 10.44 -9.24
CA ASP A 141 -2.45 10.34 -10.32
C ASP A 141 -3.67 9.51 -9.94
N THR A 142 -3.48 8.52 -9.07
CA THR A 142 -4.48 7.49 -8.75
C THR A 142 -5.13 7.74 -7.40
N PHE A 143 -4.33 8.11 -6.39
CA PHE A 143 -4.78 8.33 -5.01
C PHE A 143 -4.68 9.79 -4.57
N GLY A 144 -4.49 10.71 -5.52
CA GLY A 144 -4.36 12.13 -5.24
C GLY A 144 -5.69 12.82 -4.94
N TYR A 145 -5.68 13.69 -3.94
CA TYR A 145 -6.72 14.64 -3.62
C TYR A 145 -6.36 16.02 -4.19
N SER A 146 -7.35 16.74 -4.70
CA SER A 146 -7.14 18.08 -5.27
C SER A 146 -7.44 19.15 -4.23
N ALA A 147 -6.53 20.11 -4.09
CA ALA A 147 -6.69 21.31 -3.28
C ALA A 147 -6.73 22.53 -4.22
N PRO A 148 -7.91 23.14 -4.47
CA PRO A 148 -8.03 24.31 -5.33
C PRO A 148 -7.40 25.56 -4.71
N THR A 149 -7.04 26.53 -5.55
CA THR A 149 -6.67 27.88 -5.11
C THR A 149 -7.89 28.66 -4.62
N GLY A 150 -7.69 29.61 -3.71
CA GLY A 150 -8.77 30.42 -3.12
C GLY A 150 -9.55 29.73 -2.01
N TYR A 151 -9.07 28.57 -1.55
CA TYR A 151 -9.71 27.81 -0.47
C TYR A 151 -8.69 27.35 0.58
N VAL A 152 -9.16 27.27 1.83
CA VAL A 152 -8.59 26.38 2.84
C VAL A 152 -9.18 24.99 2.62
N SER A 153 -8.34 24.07 2.16
CA SER A 153 -8.66 22.66 1.99
C SER A 153 -8.16 21.88 3.18
N SER A 154 -9.10 21.36 3.99
CA SER A 154 -8.79 20.58 5.18
C SER A 154 -9.08 19.09 4.94
N PHE A 155 -8.09 18.25 5.19
CA PHE A 155 -8.08 16.81 4.97
C PHE A 155 -7.97 16.09 6.33
N GLY A 156 -9.09 15.55 6.79
CA GLY A 156 -9.15 14.71 7.97
C GLY A 156 -8.77 13.27 7.60
N MET A 157 -7.71 12.72 8.19
CA MET A 157 -7.29 11.34 7.92
C MET A 157 -7.57 10.39 9.09
N LYS A 158 -7.83 9.12 8.74
CA LYS A 158 -7.98 7.97 9.64
C LYS A 158 -7.15 6.80 9.14
N LEU A 159 -6.31 6.24 10.01
CA LEU A 159 -5.52 5.05 9.67
C LEU A 159 -6.36 3.78 9.75
N ARG A 160 -6.36 2.99 8.67
CA ARG A 160 -6.94 1.65 8.58
C ARG A 160 -5.84 0.65 8.27
N ARG A 161 -5.64 -0.34 9.14
CA ARG A 161 -4.67 -1.43 8.93
C ARG A 161 -5.41 -2.68 8.51
N MET A 162 -5.08 -3.20 7.34
CA MET A 162 -5.64 -4.44 6.79
C MET A 162 -4.60 -5.55 6.90
N SER A 163 -4.99 -6.68 7.50
CA SER A 163 -4.18 -7.90 7.58
C SER A 163 -5.02 -9.06 7.04
N ARG A 164 -4.57 -9.67 5.95
CA ARG A 164 -5.24 -10.74 5.19
C ARG A 164 -4.50 -12.05 5.39
N LEU A 165 -5.22 -13.16 5.28
CA LEU A 165 -4.61 -14.48 5.38
C LEU A 165 -3.99 -14.93 4.05
N PRO A 166 -2.77 -15.49 4.06
CA PRO A 166 -2.16 -16.08 2.87
C PRO A 166 -2.83 -17.41 2.49
N ALA A 167 -2.40 -17.99 1.38
CA ALA A 167 -2.80 -19.34 0.98
C ALA A 167 -2.47 -20.34 2.11
N PRO A 168 -3.35 -21.31 2.42
CA PRO A 168 -4.53 -21.76 1.66
C PRO A 168 -5.86 -21.03 1.96
N TYR A 169 -5.89 -20.06 2.89
CA TYR A 169 -7.13 -19.42 3.32
C TYR A 169 -7.50 -18.17 2.50
N GLY A 170 -6.50 -17.48 1.94
CA GLY A 170 -6.67 -16.34 1.04
C GLY A 170 -5.63 -16.34 -0.08
N ASP A 171 -5.65 -15.30 -0.91
CA ASP A 171 -4.77 -15.15 -2.09
C ASP A 171 -3.99 -13.83 -2.03
N CYS A 172 -3.35 -13.57 -0.87
CA CYS A 172 -2.51 -12.40 -0.65
C CYS A 172 -1.02 -12.75 -0.76
N VAL A 173 -0.20 -11.74 -1.09
CA VAL A 173 1.27 -11.86 -1.17
C VAL A 173 1.93 -11.21 0.04
N ILE A 174 2.86 -11.93 0.68
CA ILE A 174 3.62 -11.42 1.84
C ILE A 174 4.69 -10.44 1.34
N ASP A 175 5.53 -10.89 0.42
CA ASP A 175 6.52 -10.08 -0.29
C ASP A 175 6.30 -10.21 -1.79
N GLY A 176 5.57 -9.24 -2.36
CA GLY A 176 5.24 -9.21 -3.79
C GLY A 176 6.33 -8.59 -4.69
N LYS A 177 7.51 -8.28 -4.16
CA LYS A 177 8.59 -7.64 -4.92
C LYS A 177 9.32 -8.66 -5.80
N THR A 178 9.01 -8.67 -7.09
CA THR A 178 9.76 -9.44 -8.11
C THR A 178 10.96 -8.63 -8.61
N SER A 179 11.94 -9.26 -9.27
CA SER A 179 13.05 -8.57 -9.96
C SER A 179 12.59 -7.55 -11.01
N GLU A 180 11.39 -7.76 -11.57
CA GLU A 180 10.75 -6.89 -12.55
C GLU A 180 9.98 -5.71 -11.92
N TYR A 181 9.87 -5.66 -10.59
CA TYR A 181 9.20 -4.57 -9.89
C TYR A 181 10.03 -3.29 -9.95
N ILE A 182 9.46 -2.22 -10.50
CA ILE A 182 10.18 -0.97 -10.78
C ILE A 182 10.40 -0.10 -9.53
N PHE A 183 9.60 -0.27 -8.48
CA PHE A 183 9.66 0.53 -7.25
C PHE A 183 10.40 -0.21 -6.12
N GLN A 184 11.60 -0.74 -6.39
CA GLN A 184 12.32 -1.65 -5.48
C GLN A 184 12.52 -1.10 -4.06
N ASP A 185 12.75 0.22 -3.94
CA ASP A 185 12.98 0.91 -2.67
C ASP A 185 11.72 1.01 -1.79
N TYR A 186 10.53 0.83 -2.37
CA TYR A 186 9.23 0.97 -1.69
C TYR A 186 8.56 -0.39 -1.50
N ARG A 187 7.63 -0.51 -0.55
CA ARG A 187 6.86 -1.75 -0.33
C ARG A 187 6.02 -2.09 -1.55
N TYR A 188 5.67 -3.37 -1.66
CA TYR A 188 4.83 -3.85 -2.73
C TYR A 188 3.42 -3.27 -2.59
N SER A 189 2.93 -2.68 -3.67
CA SER A 189 1.55 -2.21 -3.80
C SER A 189 0.93 -2.80 -5.06
N THR A 190 -0.40 -2.93 -5.07
CA THR A 190 -1.13 -3.40 -6.25
C THR A 190 -0.94 -2.47 -7.45
N GLU A 191 -1.00 -1.16 -7.23
CA GLU A 191 -0.75 -0.16 -8.27
C GLU A 191 0.68 -0.23 -8.80
N GLY A 192 1.66 -0.39 -7.91
CA GLY A 192 3.05 -0.59 -8.30
C GLY A 192 3.23 -1.83 -9.17
N CYS A 193 2.51 -2.93 -8.86
CA CYS A 193 2.52 -4.15 -9.65
C CYS A 193 1.96 -3.94 -11.05
N TYR A 194 0.80 -3.29 -11.18
CA TYR A 194 0.20 -3.01 -12.49
C TYR A 194 1.09 -2.11 -13.34
N ARG A 195 1.67 -1.06 -12.76
CA ARG A 195 2.63 -0.17 -13.46
C ARG A 195 3.91 -0.91 -13.85
N SER A 196 4.44 -1.79 -12.99
CA SER A 196 5.61 -2.62 -13.31
C SER A 196 5.33 -3.61 -14.44
N CYS A 197 4.18 -4.28 -14.39
CA CYS A 197 3.75 -5.23 -15.40
C CYS A 197 3.53 -4.55 -16.77
N PHE A 198 2.94 -3.35 -16.77
CA PHE A 198 2.85 -2.54 -17.99
C PHE A 198 4.23 -2.14 -18.52
N GLN A 199 5.14 -1.71 -17.64
CA GLN A 199 6.49 -1.32 -18.04
C GLN A 199 7.26 -2.50 -18.64
N ASP A 200 7.12 -3.69 -18.08
CA ASP A 200 7.71 -4.93 -18.62
C ASP A 200 7.14 -5.27 -20.01
N LEU A 201 5.83 -5.12 -20.24
CA LEU A 201 5.22 -5.29 -21.56
C LEU A 201 5.83 -4.34 -22.59
N VAL A 202 5.93 -3.06 -22.26
CA VAL A 202 6.48 -2.04 -23.18
C VAL A 202 7.97 -2.32 -23.44
N LEU A 203 8.74 -2.72 -22.43
CA LEU A 203 10.15 -3.10 -22.60
C LEU A 203 10.33 -4.31 -23.52
N ARG A 204 9.44 -5.31 -23.44
CA ARG A 204 9.50 -6.53 -24.26
C ARG A 204 9.08 -6.29 -25.71
N GLU A 205 8.10 -5.44 -25.94
CA GLU A 205 7.51 -5.26 -27.28
C GLU A 205 8.04 -4.03 -28.02
N CYS A 206 8.37 -2.95 -27.29
CA CYS A 206 8.85 -1.69 -27.85
C CYS A 206 10.36 -1.45 -27.61
N ASN A 207 11.06 -2.34 -26.89
CA ASN A 207 12.49 -2.27 -26.56
C ASN A 207 12.94 -1.04 -25.75
N CYS A 208 12.01 -0.22 -25.27
CA CYS A 208 12.26 0.97 -24.47
C CYS A 208 11.20 1.10 -23.37
N GLY A 209 11.51 1.78 -22.27
CA GLY A 209 10.54 1.97 -21.18
C GLY A 209 9.64 3.18 -21.40
N ASP A 210 8.40 3.13 -20.94
CA ASP A 210 7.53 4.30 -20.89
C ASP A 210 8.24 5.40 -20.08
N PRO A 211 8.34 6.63 -20.61
CA PRO A 211 8.89 7.75 -19.86
C PRO A 211 8.12 8.01 -18.56
N ARG A 212 6.80 7.82 -18.48
CA ARG A 212 6.00 8.17 -17.30
C ARG A 212 6.34 7.39 -16.02
N PHE A 213 7.01 6.24 -16.15
CA PHE A 213 7.34 5.37 -15.04
C PHE A 213 8.84 5.14 -14.96
N PRO A 214 9.42 4.91 -13.77
CA PRO A 214 10.82 4.57 -13.65
C PRO A 214 11.14 3.27 -14.42
N VAL A 215 12.34 3.21 -14.98
CA VAL A 215 12.86 2.02 -15.66
C VAL A 215 13.84 1.27 -14.76
N LEU A 216 13.89 -0.06 -14.93
CA LEU A 216 14.88 -0.90 -14.25
C LEU A 216 16.30 -0.50 -14.66
N LYS A 217 17.26 -0.67 -13.74
CA LYS A 217 18.68 -0.35 -13.96
C LYS A 217 19.20 -1.05 -15.22
N GLY A 218 19.79 -0.28 -16.14
CA GLY A 218 20.32 -0.78 -17.41
C GLY A 218 19.34 -0.75 -18.59
N ARG A 219 18.11 -0.26 -18.39
CA ARG A 219 17.17 0.05 -19.47
C ARG A 219 17.03 1.55 -19.64
N GLU A 220 16.72 1.99 -20.85
CA GLU A 220 16.51 3.40 -21.19
C GLU A 220 15.03 3.68 -21.49
N HIS A 221 14.61 4.92 -21.24
CA HIS A 221 13.29 5.40 -21.61
C HIS A 221 13.18 5.57 -23.13
N CYS A 222 11.96 5.42 -23.66
CA CYS A 222 11.67 5.70 -25.05
C CYS A 222 11.99 7.15 -25.41
N TYR A 223 12.70 7.35 -26.52
CA TYR A 223 13.02 8.69 -27.00
C TYR A 223 11.77 9.35 -27.61
N VAL A 224 11.42 10.55 -27.13
CA VAL A 224 10.21 11.27 -27.56
C VAL A 224 10.21 11.59 -29.06
N GLY A 225 11.40 11.77 -29.64
CA GLY A 225 11.56 12.05 -31.07
C GLY A 225 11.54 10.83 -31.97
N ASP A 226 11.49 9.60 -31.43
CA ASP A 226 11.39 8.39 -32.24
C ASP A 226 9.91 8.08 -32.54
N PRO A 227 9.47 8.23 -33.81
CA PRO A 227 8.09 7.97 -34.19
C PRO A 227 7.71 6.49 -34.07
N VAL A 228 8.66 5.56 -34.18
CA VAL A 228 8.40 4.12 -34.11
C VAL A 228 8.11 3.72 -32.67
N ALA A 229 9.00 4.09 -31.75
CA ALA A 229 8.79 3.88 -30.31
C ALA A 229 7.50 4.52 -29.82
N ARG A 230 7.21 5.76 -30.24
CA ARG A 230 5.97 6.46 -29.86
C ARG A 230 4.71 5.77 -30.35
N ARG A 231 4.68 5.29 -31.60
CA ARG A 231 3.54 4.53 -32.15
C ARG A 231 3.34 3.20 -31.41
N CYS A 232 4.44 2.53 -31.06
CA CYS A 232 4.39 1.30 -30.28
C CYS A 232 3.79 1.54 -28.89
N LEU A 233 4.28 2.57 -28.18
CA LEU A 233 3.77 2.96 -26.87
C LEU A 233 2.27 3.29 -26.89
N ASP A 234 1.83 4.13 -27.84
CA ASP A 234 0.41 4.51 -27.99
C ASP A 234 -0.47 3.29 -28.32
N SER A 235 0.03 2.36 -29.15
CA SER A 235 -0.68 1.12 -29.45
C SER A 235 -0.88 0.25 -28.21
N ARG A 236 0.16 0.08 -27.37
CA ARG A 236 0.07 -0.72 -26.14
C ARG A 236 -0.75 -0.05 -25.06
N LEU A 237 -0.67 1.28 -24.94
CA LEU A 237 -1.52 2.03 -24.02
C LEU A 237 -3.01 1.88 -24.38
N LYS A 238 -3.35 1.94 -25.66
CA LYS A 238 -4.73 1.70 -26.15
C LYS A 238 -5.19 0.27 -25.90
N GLN A 239 -4.31 -0.71 -26.05
CA GLN A 239 -4.63 -2.10 -25.73
C GLN A 239 -4.87 -2.33 -24.25
N LEU A 240 -4.18 -1.60 -23.35
CA LEU A 240 -4.42 -1.70 -21.92
C LEU A 240 -5.82 -1.21 -21.53
N GLY A 241 -6.31 -0.16 -22.20
CA GLY A 241 -7.66 0.39 -21.99
C GLY A 241 -8.78 -0.37 -22.72
N GLY A 242 -8.44 -1.33 -23.58
CA GLY A 242 -9.41 -2.08 -24.38
C GLY A 242 -9.99 -3.28 -23.65
N VAL A 243 -11.32 -3.46 -23.73
CA VAL A 243 -12.10 -4.57 -23.13
C VAL A 243 -11.61 -5.98 -23.57
N HIS A 244 -10.90 -6.07 -24.70
CA HIS A 244 -10.42 -7.32 -25.30
C HIS A 244 -8.90 -7.55 -25.18
N SER A 245 -8.22 -6.93 -24.21
CA SER A 245 -6.78 -7.12 -24.07
C SER A 245 -6.41 -8.54 -23.64
N SER A 246 -5.53 -9.20 -24.41
CA SER A 246 -4.98 -10.53 -24.08
C SER A 246 -3.96 -10.50 -22.93
N PHE A 247 -3.51 -9.31 -22.53
CA PHE A 247 -2.50 -9.14 -21.50
C PHE A 247 -3.14 -9.11 -20.11
N ARG A 248 -2.89 -10.15 -19.31
CA ARG A 248 -3.37 -10.26 -17.92
C ARG A 248 -2.20 -10.18 -16.94
N CYS A 249 -2.08 -9.04 -16.26
CA CYS A 249 -1.20 -8.93 -15.09
C CYS A 249 -1.85 -9.63 -13.89
N ARG A 250 -1.14 -10.57 -13.27
CA ARG A 250 -1.58 -11.18 -12.00
C ARG A 250 -1.01 -10.37 -10.83
N CYS A 251 -1.70 -9.31 -10.45
CA CYS A 251 -1.35 -8.47 -9.30
C CYS A 251 -2.27 -8.76 -8.13
N GLN A 252 -1.74 -9.45 -7.11
CA GLN A 252 -2.46 -9.79 -5.89
C GLN A 252 -2.30 -8.71 -4.83
N GLN A 253 -3.23 -8.61 -3.89
CA GLN A 253 -3.15 -7.66 -2.79
C GLN A 253 -2.10 -8.09 -1.77
N PRO A 254 -1.35 -7.15 -1.14
CA PRO A 254 -0.47 -7.47 -0.05
C PRO A 254 -1.25 -8.00 1.16
N CYS A 255 -0.64 -8.95 1.89
CA CYS A 255 -1.25 -9.49 3.11
C CYS A 255 -1.39 -8.43 4.19
N ASP A 256 -0.37 -7.59 4.38
CA ASP A 256 -0.41 -6.46 5.30
C ASP A 256 -0.38 -5.14 4.54
N GLN A 257 -1.36 -4.28 4.81
CA GLN A 257 -1.50 -2.99 4.14
C GLN A 257 -1.99 -1.92 5.13
N SER A 258 -1.36 -0.74 5.09
CA SER A 258 -1.82 0.47 5.76
C SER A 258 -2.57 1.34 4.75
N VAL A 259 -3.80 1.73 5.04
CA VAL A 259 -4.60 2.60 4.17
C VAL A 259 -5.08 3.80 4.98
N TYR A 260 -4.87 5.01 4.45
CA TYR A 260 -5.37 6.24 5.03
C TYR A 260 -6.71 6.60 4.39
N SER A 261 -7.79 6.55 5.17
CA SER A 261 -9.09 7.07 4.75
C SER A 261 -9.09 8.57 4.99
N VAL A 262 -9.50 9.36 4.00
CA VAL A 262 -9.47 10.83 4.08
C VAL A 262 -10.88 11.40 3.89
N SER A 263 -11.29 12.34 4.73
CA SER A 263 -12.46 13.19 4.54
C SER A 263 -12.03 14.60 4.16
N TYR A 264 -12.72 15.19 3.20
CA TYR A 264 -12.42 16.50 2.66
C TYR A 264 -13.44 17.54 3.12
N SER A 265 -12.95 18.72 3.49
CA SER A 265 -13.76 19.92 3.73
C SER A 265 -13.02 21.15 3.19
N ALA A 266 -13.77 22.14 2.70
CA ALA A 266 -13.20 23.38 2.18
C ALA A 266 -13.91 24.62 2.71
N ALA A 267 -13.16 25.71 2.86
CA ALA A 267 -13.67 27.04 3.20
C ALA A 267 -13.01 28.10 2.31
N ILE A 268 -13.71 29.18 2.00
CA ILE A 268 -13.17 30.28 1.18
C ILE A 268 -11.98 30.95 1.88
N TRP A 269 -10.92 31.22 1.13
CA TRP A 269 -9.72 31.88 1.64
C TRP A 269 -9.05 32.73 0.56
N PRO A 270 -8.56 33.94 0.89
CA PRO A 270 -8.70 34.67 2.14
C PRO A 270 -10.10 35.22 2.41
N SER A 271 -10.41 35.50 3.68
CA SER A 271 -11.60 36.28 4.04
C SER A 271 -11.36 37.77 3.79
N GLU A 272 -12.41 38.53 3.46
CA GLU A 272 -12.32 39.97 3.22
C GLU A 272 -11.74 40.75 4.41
N SER A 273 -11.96 40.26 5.63
CA SER A 273 -11.46 40.87 6.87
C SER A 273 -10.00 40.52 7.19
N LEU A 274 -9.37 39.61 6.44
CA LEU A 274 -7.99 39.22 6.67
C LEU A 274 -7.06 40.18 5.90
N GLU A 275 -6.44 41.11 6.62
CA GLU A 275 -5.28 41.85 6.09
C GLU A 275 -4.07 40.91 5.97
N ILE A 276 -3.92 40.25 4.82
CA ILE A 276 -2.78 39.35 4.59
C ILE A 276 -1.50 40.18 4.45
N LYS A 277 -0.76 40.31 5.55
CA LYS A 277 0.63 40.83 5.55
C LYS A 277 1.66 39.73 5.23
N LEU A 278 1.20 38.59 4.72
CA LEU A 278 2.01 37.40 4.50
C LEU A 278 2.62 37.40 3.09
N GLY A 279 3.56 38.30 2.84
CA GLY A 279 4.26 38.39 1.55
C GLY A 279 4.29 39.80 0.97
N SER A 280 5.24 40.00 0.05
CA SER A 280 5.60 41.25 -0.65
C SER A 280 4.54 41.70 -1.66
N CYS A 281 3.27 41.80 -1.26
CA CYS A 281 2.28 42.47 -2.08
C CYS A 281 2.30 43.96 -1.69
N GLU A 282 2.78 44.80 -2.61
CA GLU A 282 2.98 46.25 -2.40
C GLU A 282 1.70 47.05 -2.76
N ASP A 283 0.71 46.35 -3.33
CA ASP A 283 -0.57 46.89 -3.80
C ASP A 283 -1.64 46.97 -2.69
N THR A 284 -2.84 47.42 -3.06
CA THR A 284 -3.97 47.54 -2.12
C THR A 284 -4.42 46.16 -1.61
N PRO A 285 -4.98 46.07 -0.38
CA PRO A 285 -5.40 44.80 0.21
C PRO A 285 -6.40 44.02 -0.65
N ALA A 286 -7.26 44.73 -1.41
CA ALA A 286 -8.23 44.11 -2.31
C ALA A 286 -7.55 43.39 -3.48
N VAL A 287 -6.59 44.05 -4.16
CA VAL A 287 -5.83 43.45 -5.26
C VAL A 287 -4.97 42.28 -4.78
N CYS A 288 -4.40 42.39 -3.58
CA CYS A 288 -3.67 41.29 -2.97
C CYS A 288 -4.57 40.10 -2.65
N ASN A 289 -5.78 40.34 -2.13
CA ASN A 289 -6.74 39.28 -1.84
C ASN A 289 -7.15 38.55 -3.12
N ASP A 290 -7.47 39.27 -4.19
CA ASP A 290 -7.79 38.66 -5.50
C ASP A 290 -6.61 37.83 -6.01
N HIS A 291 -5.40 38.36 -5.92
CA HIS A 291 -4.19 37.63 -6.31
C HIS A 291 -3.98 36.36 -5.48
N TYR A 292 -4.19 36.39 -4.17
CA TYR A 292 -4.11 35.20 -3.32
C TYR A 292 -5.26 34.21 -3.54
N GLN A 293 -6.45 34.69 -3.92
CA GLN A 293 -7.55 33.79 -4.30
C GLN A 293 -7.21 33.02 -5.58
N GLU A 294 -6.58 33.66 -6.56
CA GLU A 294 -6.22 33.00 -7.81
C GLU A 294 -5.00 32.07 -7.67
N HIS A 295 -4.01 32.48 -6.88
CA HIS A 295 -2.68 31.83 -6.84
C HIS A 295 -2.40 31.04 -5.56
N GLY A 296 -3.12 31.29 -4.48
CA GLY A 296 -2.86 30.71 -3.16
C GLY A 296 -3.79 29.54 -2.85
N ALA A 297 -3.24 28.43 -2.40
CA ALA A 297 -3.97 27.28 -1.86
C ALA A 297 -3.52 27.00 -0.42
N MET A 298 -4.45 27.02 0.53
CA MET A 298 -4.16 26.69 1.92
C MET A 298 -4.54 25.23 2.16
N VAL A 299 -3.58 24.42 2.59
CA VAL A 299 -3.77 22.97 2.81
C VAL A 299 -3.58 22.65 4.29
N GLU A 300 -4.52 21.93 4.87
CA GLU A 300 -4.48 21.44 6.24
C GLU A 300 -4.69 19.92 6.26
N VAL A 301 -3.80 19.17 6.89
CA VAL A 301 -3.90 17.71 7.04
C VAL A 301 -3.83 17.37 8.52
N PHE A 302 -4.84 16.69 9.04
CA PHE A 302 -4.94 16.39 10.48
C PHE A 302 -5.55 15.01 10.73
N TYR A 303 -5.26 14.40 11.89
CA TYR A 303 -5.93 13.18 12.32
C TYR A 303 -7.32 13.50 12.84
N GLU A 304 -8.37 12.90 12.27
CA GLU A 304 -9.74 13.06 12.78
C GLU A 304 -9.90 12.46 14.19
N ALA A 305 -9.18 11.37 14.45
CA ALA A 305 -9.11 10.73 15.74
C ALA A 305 -7.75 10.02 15.89
N LEU A 306 -7.25 9.92 17.11
CA LEU A 306 -6.00 9.21 17.43
C LEU A 306 -6.17 7.68 17.49
N ASN A 307 -7.33 7.16 17.12
CA ASN A 307 -7.56 5.72 17.00
C ASN A 307 -7.31 5.26 15.57
N PHE A 308 -6.98 3.98 15.44
CA PHE A 308 -6.86 3.31 14.15
C PHE A 308 -7.87 2.17 14.10
N GLU A 309 -8.33 1.87 12.89
CA GLU A 309 -9.20 0.72 12.64
C GLU A 309 -8.35 -0.44 12.14
N MET A 310 -8.43 -1.60 12.80
CA MET A 310 -7.76 -2.81 12.34
C MET A 310 -8.78 -3.81 11.79
N PHE A 311 -8.57 -4.21 10.53
CA PHE A 311 -9.29 -5.27 9.84
C PHE A 311 -8.36 -6.47 9.71
N SER A 312 -8.54 -7.48 10.56
CA SER A 312 -7.73 -8.71 10.53
C SER A 312 -8.60 -9.90 10.13
N GLU A 313 -8.19 -10.63 9.11
CA GLU A 313 -8.79 -11.92 8.77
C GLU A 313 -8.23 -13.02 9.69
N SER A 314 -9.12 -13.88 10.17
CA SER A 314 -8.76 -15.04 10.99
C SER A 314 -9.44 -16.29 10.46
N GLU A 315 -8.79 -17.44 10.59
CA GLU A 315 -9.38 -18.71 10.19
C GLU A 315 -10.71 -18.93 10.94
N ALA A 316 -11.79 -19.16 10.18
CA ALA A 316 -13.09 -19.40 10.80
C ALA A 316 -13.09 -20.74 11.55
N TYR A 317 -12.41 -21.73 10.97
CA TYR A 317 -12.39 -23.11 11.43
C TYR A 317 -10.97 -23.68 11.34
N GLY A 318 -10.28 -23.71 12.48
CA GLY A 318 -8.96 -24.33 12.61
C GLY A 318 -9.05 -25.82 12.94
N PHE A 319 -7.92 -26.52 12.82
CA PHE A 319 -7.82 -27.95 13.13
C PHE A 319 -8.26 -28.31 14.56
N VAL A 320 -8.01 -27.43 15.53
CA VAL A 320 -8.43 -27.64 16.91
C VAL A 320 -9.96 -27.66 17.04
N LYS A 321 -10.67 -26.79 16.32
CA LYS A 321 -12.14 -26.80 16.30
C LYS A 321 -12.67 -28.05 15.59
N LEU A 322 -12.04 -28.46 14.49
CA LEU A 322 -12.37 -29.72 13.80
C LEU A 322 -12.31 -30.91 14.75
N MET A 323 -11.21 -31.06 15.49
CA MET A 323 -11.03 -32.17 16.42
C MET A 323 -11.98 -32.10 17.61
N ALA A 324 -12.28 -30.89 18.09
CA ALA A 324 -13.24 -30.68 19.17
C ALA A 324 -14.67 -31.06 18.73
N ASP A 325 -15.09 -30.67 17.53
CA ASP A 325 -16.43 -31.00 17.01
C ASP A 325 -16.54 -32.49 16.68
N PHE A 326 -15.51 -33.08 16.08
CA PHE A 326 -15.46 -34.53 15.80
C PHE A 326 -15.51 -35.36 17.08
N GLY A 327 -14.67 -35.03 18.07
CA GLY A 327 -14.68 -35.67 19.38
C GLY A 327 -15.99 -35.43 20.15
N GLY A 328 -16.55 -34.23 20.04
CA GLY A 328 -17.83 -33.87 20.65
C GLY A 328 -18.98 -34.67 20.08
N GLN A 329 -19.06 -34.82 18.76
CA GLN A 329 -20.11 -35.63 18.12
C GLN A 329 -19.94 -37.13 18.40
N LEU A 330 -18.73 -37.68 18.30
CA LEU A 330 -18.50 -39.09 18.61
C LEU A 330 -18.77 -39.42 20.08
N GLY A 331 -18.36 -38.53 20.99
CA GLY A 331 -18.63 -38.66 22.42
C GLY A 331 -20.13 -38.56 22.74
N LEU A 332 -20.86 -37.66 22.08
CA LEU A 332 -22.30 -37.48 22.32
C LEU A 332 -23.15 -38.64 21.79
N TRP A 333 -22.89 -39.10 20.56
CA TRP A 333 -23.73 -40.12 19.91
C TRP A 333 -23.34 -41.55 20.28
N SER A 334 -22.05 -41.84 20.41
CA SER A 334 -21.54 -43.20 20.62
C SER A 334 -20.87 -43.41 21.97
N GLY A 335 -20.68 -42.36 22.79
CA GLY A 335 -19.91 -42.44 24.03
C GLY A 335 -18.43 -42.77 23.81
N VAL A 336 -17.95 -42.73 22.57
CA VAL A 336 -16.59 -43.12 22.20
C VAL A 336 -15.64 -41.99 22.57
N SER A 337 -14.64 -42.35 23.36
CA SER A 337 -13.55 -41.47 23.74
C SER A 337 -12.23 -41.92 23.12
N PHE A 338 -11.22 -41.05 23.17
CA PHE A 338 -9.88 -41.40 22.73
C PHE A 338 -9.32 -42.66 23.43
N LEU A 339 -9.69 -42.88 24.70
CA LEU A 339 -9.31 -44.08 25.45
C LEU A 339 -9.97 -45.35 24.89
N THR A 340 -11.25 -45.28 24.52
CA THR A 340 -11.93 -46.42 23.88
C THR A 340 -11.31 -46.79 22.54
N CYS A 341 -10.79 -45.82 21.76
CA CYS A 341 -10.05 -46.13 20.53
C CYS A 341 -8.78 -46.93 20.80
N PHE A 342 -8.01 -46.59 21.84
CA PHE A 342 -6.83 -47.38 22.22
C PHE A 342 -7.19 -48.78 22.69
N GLU A 343 -8.28 -48.93 23.44
CA GLU A 343 -8.77 -50.23 23.89
C GLU A 343 -9.09 -51.15 22.70
N PHE A 344 -9.81 -50.64 21.69
CA PHE A 344 -10.06 -51.37 20.45
C PHE A 344 -8.77 -51.74 19.72
N LEU A 345 -7.78 -50.84 19.68
CA LEU A 345 -6.50 -51.06 19.02
C LEU A 345 -5.70 -52.18 19.71
N PHE A 346 -5.65 -52.17 21.05
CA PHE A 346 -5.02 -53.24 21.83
C PHE A 346 -5.74 -54.57 21.63
N LEU A 347 -7.07 -54.58 21.67
CA LEU A 347 -7.86 -55.79 21.46
C LEU A 347 -7.65 -56.37 20.06
N LEU A 348 -7.52 -55.52 19.03
CA LEU A 348 -7.19 -55.92 17.65
C LEU A 348 -5.80 -56.55 17.57
N ILE A 349 -4.80 -55.94 18.22
CA ILE A 349 -3.43 -56.47 18.24
C ILE A 349 -3.38 -57.82 18.95
N GLU A 350 -4.02 -57.96 20.10
CA GLU A 350 -4.06 -59.21 20.85
C GLU A 350 -4.80 -60.32 20.10
N THR A 351 -5.94 -60.00 19.48
CA THR A 351 -6.66 -60.99 18.66
C THR A 351 -5.83 -61.43 17.46
N LEU A 352 -5.17 -60.52 16.75
CA LEU A 352 -4.25 -60.86 15.66
C LEU A 352 -3.06 -61.71 16.14
N TYR A 353 -2.49 -61.39 17.30
CA TYR A 353 -1.41 -62.17 17.90
C TYR A 353 -1.85 -63.59 18.24
N MET A 354 -3.02 -63.75 18.88
CA MET A 354 -3.61 -65.05 19.21
C MET A 354 -3.93 -65.84 17.94
N PHE A 355 -4.47 -65.21 16.90
CA PHE A 355 -4.77 -65.85 15.63
C PHE A 355 -3.48 -66.34 14.92
N GLY A 356 -2.43 -65.51 14.91
CA GLY A 356 -1.12 -65.87 14.39
C GLY A 356 -0.49 -67.04 15.15
N ASN A 357 -0.56 -67.02 16.48
CA ASN A 357 -0.03 -68.10 17.31
C ASN A 357 -0.83 -69.41 17.15
N HIS A 358 -2.16 -69.32 17.01
CA HIS A 358 -3.03 -70.47 16.72
C HIS A 358 -2.68 -71.11 15.37
N HIS A 359 -2.55 -70.31 14.30
CA HIS A 359 -2.12 -70.80 13.00
C HIS A 359 -0.71 -71.38 13.01
N HIS A 360 0.20 -70.79 13.80
CA HIS A 360 1.55 -71.30 13.97
C HIS A 360 1.57 -72.67 14.69
N GLN A 361 0.74 -72.85 15.72
CA GLN A 361 0.56 -74.14 16.41
C GLN A 361 -0.04 -75.22 15.50
N LEU A 362 -1.04 -74.87 14.68
CA LEU A 362 -1.61 -75.79 13.69
C LEU A 362 -0.57 -76.25 12.67
N ARG A 363 0.21 -75.31 12.11
CA ARG A 363 1.32 -75.65 11.20
C ARG A 363 2.40 -76.50 11.85
N LYS A 364 2.71 -76.28 13.15
CA LYS A 364 3.62 -77.14 13.90
C LYS A 364 3.07 -78.56 14.05
N ARG A 365 1.78 -78.72 14.36
CA ARG A 365 1.12 -80.02 14.47
C ARG A 365 1.11 -80.77 13.15
N GLU A 366 0.79 -80.10 12.04
CA GLU A 366 0.84 -80.70 10.70
C GLU A 366 2.24 -81.21 10.36
N LYS A 367 3.28 -80.38 10.59
CA LYS A 367 4.68 -80.79 10.40
C LYS A 367 5.09 -81.96 11.29
N PHE A 368 4.61 -82.01 12.54
CA PHE A 368 4.90 -83.11 13.46
C PHE A 368 4.27 -84.42 12.99
N VAL A 369 3.02 -84.38 12.50
CA VAL A 369 2.32 -85.54 11.93
C VAL A 369 2.98 -86.02 10.63
N GLU A 370 3.41 -85.10 9.75
CA GLU A 370 4.20 -85.46 8.56
C GLU A 370 5.53 -86.12 8.92
N THR A 371 6.24 -85.58 9.91
CA THR A 371 7.52 -86.15 10.37
C THR A 371 7.32 -87.53 10.98
N GLN A 372 6.25 -87.75 11.76
CA GLN A 372 5.94 -89.07 12.31
C GLN A 372 5.57 -90.10 11.23
N LYS A 373 4.80 -89.70 10.21
CA LYS A 373 4.52 -90.56 9.04
C LYS A 373 5.79 -90.93 8.29
N ARG A 374 6.72 -89.99 8.15
CA ARG A 374 8.01 -90.20 7.46
C ARG A 374 8.95 -91.15 8.22
N ASN A 375 8.79 -91.30 9.53
CA ASN A 375 9.59 -92.21 10.37
C ASN A 375 8.96 -93.62 10.51
N MET A 376 7.75 -93.84 10.01
CA MET A 376 7.06 -95.15 10.01
C MET A 376 7.13 -95.89 8.65
N LEU A 377 7.62 -95.21 7.61
CA LEU A 377 8.03 -95.77 6.32
C LEU A 377 9.54 -96.02 6.35
#